data_AF-A0A497YHP0-F1
#
_entry.id   AF-A0A497YHP0-F1
#
_cell.length_a   1.000
_cell.length_b   1.000
_cell.length_c   1.000
_cell.angle_alpha   90.00
_cell.angle_beta   90.00
_cell.angle_gamma   90.00
#
_symmetry.space_group_name_H-M   'P 1'
#
loop_
_entity.id
_entity.type
_entity.pdbx_description
1 polymer ?
#
loop_
_entity_poly.entity_id
_entity_poly.type
_entity_poly.pdbx_seq_one_letter_code
_entity_poly.pdbx_strand_id
1 'polypeptide(L)'
;MTHSLEQIAQLEHSKEFARLHQKFHQFNPLKVLRVDQFEIRHSNILAWLLDPNETHQLGSFFLKKLLTRLVMRAENEGKGDGIDFLSFLYSSFHDAEVSREVKTHTNRMIDLLVHVPSQKLVLVIENKFHAGESDGQLVDYLAYAKAEFQEPGYTVLPIFLTLASEEPSDDSYLLLGYEDVLEIIEQQLEFSKETTADAIYDFLSFYIEVLKEQLVHDAESVELALTVYDENKNAIDFLFLSQNDNFKKQAVYKSIYKQLAKLDESEKTALRKIYGAKKKTIDFVFNIGGNVIREAFLDFVKEADMPEEAYAAHIRFPHFILPDWSDFQETLGEPASAYWLGQAFIIWFERQVGERLKITVELGPIPYVERYRLLTELEKRDVSFQQSGKEEGKRYTKIYTAWTDVGEWASKQEVLKSMFVLYDAPELNDLFRKIAESVEVMEDATEEVEEVTESKLEKVLNKSTVPPIPKEAFDLFCAKHHIAEAERNYHWRNPSFVVPAFTRIEERYGMSRFDWWWHNGALLFWFDQLRDGRLKLILELGPLQGEDRVALIRELEMLGVTFKAVSKLRTAAYTRLYSNIKVIEDWQDAQQVAEEMTKLFQHPRHQELLAKIEAVSMASSDI
;
A
#
# COMPACT_ATOMS: atom_id res chain seq x y z
N MET A 1 16.38 35.76 19.51
CA MET A 1 15.01 36.34 19.53
C MET A 1 14.80 37.18 18.28
N THR A 2 15.75 38.04 17.88
CA THR A 2 15.76 38.74 16.57
C THR A 2 15.65 37.80 15.36
N HIS A 3 16.40 36.69 15.35
CA HIS A 3 16.38 35.74 14.22
C HIS A 3 15.02 35.10 13.93
N SER A 4 14.19 34.80 14.94
CA SER A 4 12.89 34.14 14.72
C SER A 4 11.84 35.11 14.15
N LEU A 5 11.89 36.39 14.55
CA LEU A 5 11.01 37.43 13.99
C LEU A 5 11.42 37.82 12.57
N GLU A 6 12.72 37.87 12.29
CA GLU A 6 13.26 38.05 10.93
C GLU A 6 12.83 36.91 9.99
N GLN A 7 12.87 35.65 10.47
CA GLN A 7 12.42 34.49 9.72
C GLN A 7 10.90 34.50 9.46
N ILE A 8 10.09 34.94 10.42
CA ILE A 8 8.63 35.12 10.21
C ILE A 8 8.36 36.20 9.16
N ALA A 9 9.12 37.29 9.16
CA ALA A 9 9.01 38.32 8.13
C ALA A 9 9.43 37.80 6.74
N GLN A 10 10.45 36.96 6.66
CA GLN A 10 10.87 36.30 5.41
C GLN A 10 9.80 35.35 4.87
N LEU A 11 9.13 34.58 5.75
CA LEU A 11 8.01 33.72 5.37
C LEU A 11 6.87 34.50 4.70
N GLU A 12 6.54 35.71 5.17
CA GLU A 12 5.52 36.56 4.54
C GLU A 12 5.89 37.02 3.12
N HIS A 13 7.18 37.03 2.79
CA HIS A 13 7.69 37.39 1.47
C HIS A 13 7.95 36.17 0.56
N SER A 14 7.79 34.93 1.06
CA SER A 14 7.88 33.71 0.23
C SER A 14 6.76 33.70 -0.81
N LYS A 15 7.13 33.49 -2.07
CA LYS A 15 6.16 33.43 -3.19
C LYS A 15 5.33 32.16 -3.10
N GLU A 16 5.94 31.08 -2.67
CA GLU A 16 5.41 29.75 -2.49
C GLU A 16 4.38 29.77 -1.36
N PHE A 17 4.71 30.39 -0.22
CA PHE A 17 3.78 30.59 0.89
C PHE A 17 2.61 31.48 0.47
N ALA A 18 2.85 32.56 -0.27
CA ALA A 18 1.78 33.42 -0.78
C ALA A 18 0.84 32.69 -1.76
N ARG A 19 1.38 31.88 -2.67
CA ARG A 19 0.61 31.08 -3.64
C ARG A 19 -0.25 30.04 -2.93
N LEU A 20 0.34 29.30 -1.99
CA LEU A 20 -0.36 28.32 -1.17
C LEU A 20 -1.43 28.97 -0.28
N HIS A 21 -1.11 30.13 0.28
CA HIS A 21 -2.07 30.92 1.06
C HIS A 21 -3.26 31.39 0.22
N GLN A 22 -3.01 31.87 -1.00
CA GLN A 22 -4.08 32.26 -1.93
C GLN A 22 -5.00 31.08 -2.27
N LYS A 23 -4.44 29.88 -2.44
CA LYS A 23 -5.21 28.65 -2.71
C LYS A 23 -6.20 28.36 -1.58
N PHE A 24 -5.75 28.38 -0.32
CA PHE A 24 -6.64 28.19 0.84
C PHE A 24 -7.62 29.34 1.10
N HIS A 25 -7.38 30.52 0.51
CA HIS A 25 -8.17 31.73 0.72
C HIS A 25 -9.01 32.10 -0.51
N GLN A 26 -9.21 31.16 -1.43
CA GLN A 26 -10.22 31.32 -2.48
C GLN A 26 -11.60 31.48 -1.86
N PHE A 27 -12.40 32.36 -2.48
CA PHE A 27 -13.76 32.59 -2.05
C PHE A 27 -14.57 31.30 -2.17
N ASN A 28 -15.18 30.88 -1.06
CA ASN A 28 -16.09 29.76 -1.02
C ASN A 28 -17.25 30.11 -0.07
N PRO A 29 -18.51 30.18 -0.55
CA PRO A 29 -19.65 30.57 0.26
C PRO A 29 -19.91 29.59 1.42
N LEU A 30 -19.56 28.31 1.29
CA LEU A 30 -19.71 27.32 2.35
C LEU A 30 -18.72 27.57 3.50
N LYS A 31 -17.50 28.04 3.19
CA LYS A 31 -16.55 28.48 4.23
C LYS A 31 -17.00 29.77 4.92
N VAL A 32 -17.68 30.67 4.20
CA VAL A 32 -18.32 31.84 4.83
C VAL A 32 -19.38 31.39 5.83
N LEU A 33 -20.16 30.36 5.45
CA LEU A 33 -21.08 29.67 6.34
C LEU A 33 -20.38 28.74 7.34
N ARG A 34 -19.04 28.67 7.38
CA ARG A 34 -18.19 27.83 8.25
C ARG A 34 -18.58 26.35 8.21
N VAL A 35 -18.91 25.79 7.04
CA VAL A 35 -19.17 24.35 6.88
C VAL A 35 -17.95 23.54 7.32
N ASP A 36 -16.75 24.01 6.95
CA ASP A 36 -15.44 23.45 7.31
C ASP A 36 -15.13 23.36 8.81
N GLN A 37 -15.99 23.89 9.69
CA GLN A 37 -15.76 23.90 11.14
C GLN A 37 -16.82 23.16 11.95
N PHE A 38 -17.94 22.76 11.35
CA PHE A 38 -19.09 22.24 12.11
C PHE A 38 -19.72 21.02 11.42
N GLU A 39 -19.61 19.86 12.07
CA GLU A 39 -20.10 18.55 11.58
C GLU A 39 -21.58 18.58 11.19
N ILE A 40 -22.42 19.24 12.00
CA ILE A 40 -23.86 19.43 11.73
C ILE A 40 -24.15 20.02 10.35
N ARG A 41 -23.24 20.85 9.81
CA ARG A 41 -23.42 21.46 8.48
C ARG A 41 -23.10 20.49 7.36
N HIS A 42 -22.16 19.57 7.58
CA HIS A 42 -21.98 18.44 6.69
C HIS A 42 -23.20 17.54 6.72
N SER A 43 -23.76 17.25 7.90
CA SER A 43 -25.01 16.47 8.02
C SER A 43 -26.17 17.12 7.26
N ASN A 44 -26.27 18.46 7.23
CA ASN A 44 -27.28 19.15 6.41
C ASN A 44 -27.10 18.91 4.91
N ILE A 45 -25.86 18.97 4.41
CA ILE A 45 -25.56 18.76 3.00
C ILE A 45 -25.77 17.29 2.63
N LEU A 46 -25.34 16.35 3.48
CA LEU A 46 -25.57 14.92 3.31
C LEU A 46 -27.06 14.58 3.34
N ALA A 47 -27.84 15.16 4.26
CA ALA A 47 -29.28 14.96 4.28
C ALA A 47 -29.94 15.39 2.97
N TRP A 48 -29.53 16.56 2.45
CA TRP A 48 -29.98 17.06 1.16
C TRP A 48 -29.58 16.10 0.03
N LEU A 49 -28.34 15.60 0.00
CA LEU A 49 -27.89 14.66 -1.04
C LEU A 49 -28.54 13.26 -0.96
N LEU A 50 -28.89 12.80 0.25
CA LEU A 50 -29.44 11.47 0.51
C LEU A 50 -30.93 11.38 0.18
N ASP A 51 -31.66 12.49 0.18
CA ASP A 51 -33.10 12.52 -0.08
C ASP A 51 -33.39 12.59 -1.59
N PRO A 52 -33.87 11.51 -2.24
CA PRO A 52 -34.06 11.50 -3.69
C PRO A 52 -35.07 12.52 -4.23
N ASN A 53 -35.86 13.14 -3.36
CA ASN A 53 -36.90 14.11 -3.70
C ASN A 53 -36.47 15.55 -3.46
N GLU A 54 -35.26 15.77 -2.96
CA GLU A 54 -34.73 17.11 -2.73
C GLU A 54 -34.29 17.81 -4.02
N THR A 55 -33.98 19.08 -3.87
CA THR A 55 -33.73 20.01 -4.98
C THR A 55 -32.38 19.85 -5.69
N HIS A 56 -31.59 18.82 -5.35
CA HIS A 56 -30.25 18.56 -5.95
C HIS A 56 -30.29 17.92 -7.34
N GLN A 57 -31.45 17.49 -7.85
CA GLN A 57 -31.62 16.88 -9.19
C GLN A 57 -30.86 15.55 -9.42
N LEU A 58 -30.38 14.91 -8.34
CA LEU A 58 -29.65 13.64 -8.45
C LEU A 58 -30.56 12.41 -8.34
N GLY A 59 -31.84 12.60 -7.96
CA GLY A 59 -32.74 11.49 -7.64
C GLY A 59 -32.09 10.55 -6.64
N SER A 60 -32.23 9.24 -6.84
CA SER A 60 -31.62 8.23 -5.96
C SER A 60 -30.16 7.90 -6.26
N PHE A 61 -29.48 8.65 -7.15
CA PHE A 61 -28.10 8.37 -7.55
C PHE A 61 -27.15 8.34 -6.35
N PHE A 62 -27.17 9.39 -5.52
CA PHE A 62 -26.23 9.53 -4.41
C PHE A 62 -26.42 8.41 -3.38
N LEU A 63 -27.66 8.16 -2.96
CA LEU A 63 -28.00 7.08 -2.03
C LEU A 63 -27.58 5.69 -2.56
N LYS A 64 -27.83 5.40 -3.84
CA LYS A 64 -27.40 4.13 -4.47
C LYS A 64 -25.89 3.96 -4.49
N LYS A 65 -25.18 5.01 -4.87
CA LYS A 65 -23.72 5.00 -4.93
C LYS A 65 -23.11 4.85 -3.54
N LEU A 66 -23.68 5.50 -2.53
CA LEU A 66 -23.29 5.34 -1.15
C LEU A 66 -23.43 3.88 -0.69
N LEU A 67 -24.58 3.24 -0.95
CA LEU A 67 -24.78 1.82 -0.65
C LEU A 67 -23.79 0.90 -1.39
N THR A 68 -23.46 1.24 -2.64
CA THR A 68 -22.47 0.49 -3.43
C THR A 68 -21.08 0.55 -2.77
N ARG A 69 -20.68 1.74 -2.28
CA ARG A 69 -19.37 1.93 -1.62
C ARG A 69 -19.25 1.15 -0.32
N LEU A 70 -20.32 1.04 0.46
CA LEU A 70 -20.32 0.23 1.68
C LEU A 70 -19.93 -1.23 1.42
N VAL A 71 -20.40 -1.80 0.31
CA VAL A 71 -20.12 -3.21 -0.07
C VAL A 71 -18.71 -3.39 -0.62
N MET A 72 -18.19 -2.38 -1.33
CA MET A 72 -16.89 -2.49 -2.03
C MET A 72 -15.67 -2.26 -1.13
N ARG A 73 -15.86 -1.71 0.09
CA ARG A 73 -14.77 -1.47 1.05
C ARG A 73 -14.30 -2.78 1.68
N ALA A 74 -12.98 -3.01 1.67
CA ALA A 74 -12.37 -4.18 2.28
C ALA A 74 -12.60 -4.23 3.80
N GLU A 75 -12.63 -3.07 4.46
CA GLU A 75 -12.87 -2.93 5.91
C GLU A 75 -14.29 -3.35 6.33
N ASN A 76 -15.20 -3.49 5.36
CA ASN A 76 -16.58 -3.93 5.55
C ASN A 76 -16.80 -5.39 5.17
N GLU A 77 -15.76 -6.12 4.74
CA GLU A 77 -15.87 -7.53 4.39
C GLU A 77 -16.41 -8.35 5.56
N GLY A 78 -17.46 -9.16 5.31
CA GLY A 78 -18.15 -9.96 6.34
C GLY A 78 -19.12 -9.19 7.27
N LYS A 79 -19.03 -7.84 7.35
CA LYS A 79 -19.94 -7.01 8.19
C LYS A 79 -21.33 -6.80 7.58
N GLY A 80 -21.54 -7.28 6.35
CA GLY A 80 -22.79 -7.19 5.59
C GLY A 80 -23.43 -8.53 5.24
N ASP A 81 -22.94 -9.65 5.80
CA ASP A 81 -23.39 -10.99 5.43
C ASP A 81 -24.89 -11.20 5.70
N GLY A 82 -25.61 -11.61 4.66
CA GLY A 82 -27.06 -11.82 4.71
C GLY A 82 -27.91 -10.61 4.30
N ILE A 83 -27.30 -9.46 3.99
CA ILE A 83 -28.00 -8.30 3.43
C ILE A 83 -28.00 -8.39 1.89
N ASP A 84 -29.18 -8.34 1.27
CA ASP A 84 -29.32 -8.33 -0.19
C ASP A 84 -29.07 -6.93 -0.77
N PHE A 85 -27.81 -6.51 -0.77
CA PHE A 85 -27.41 -5.22 -1.36
C PHE A 85 -27.72 -5.13 -2.85
N LEU A 86 -27.74 -6.25 -3.58
CA LEU A 86 -28.08 -6.26 -5.01
C LEU A 86 -29.51 -5.79 -5.23
N SER A 87 -30.46 -6.20 -4.39
CA SER A 87 -31.85 -5.72 -4.46
C SER A 87 -31.93 -4.19 -4.36
N PHE A 88 -31.16 -3.59 -3.44
CA PHE A 88 -31.14 -2.16 -3.20
C PHE A 88 -30.65 -1.36 -4.42
N LEU A 89 -29.69 -1.86 -5.19
CA LEU A 89 -29.17 -1.15 -6.37
C LEU A 89 -30.23 -0.88 -7.44
N TYR A 90 -31.20 -1.79 -7.57
CA TYR A 90 -32.29 -1.67 -8.55
C TYR A 90 -33.51 -0.92 -8.02
N SER A 91 -33.57 -0.63 -6.72
CA SER A 91 -34.71 0.04 -6.08
C SER A 91 -34.79 1.53 -6.44
N SER A 92 -35.99 2.11 -6.44
CA SER A 92 -36.18 3.52 -6.83
C SER A 92 -35.78 4.52 -5.73
N PHE A 93 -35.93 4.13 -4.46
CA PHE A 93 -35.76 4.95 -3.25
C PHE A 93 -36.63 6.22 -3.20
N HIS A 94 -37.68 6.32 -4.03
CA HIS A 94 -38.51 7.53 -4.08
C HIS A 94 -39.25 7.83 -2.77
N ASP A 95 -39.44 6.83 -1.91
CA ASP A 95 -40.06 6.95 -0.59
C ASP A 95 -39.04 7.04 0.55
N ALA A 96 -37.77 7.36 0.25
CA ALA A 96 -36.78 7.57 1.29
C ALA A 96 -37.10 8.83 2.12
N GLU A 97 -37.09 8.69 3.44
CA GLU A 97 -37.30 9.74 4.41
C GLU A 97 -35.98 10.01 5.15
N VAL A 98 -35.45 11.23 5.05
CA VAL A 98 -34.17 11.60 5.64
C VAL A 98 -34.37 12.53 6.82
N SER A 99 -34.02 12.04 8.01
CA SER A 99 -34.09 12.79 9.27
C SER A 99 -32.69 13.13 9.77
N ARG A 100 -32.57 14.27 10.45
CA ARG A 100 -31.34 14.73 11.11
C ARG A 100 -31.56 14.81 12.60
N GLU A 101 -30.49 14.67 13.37
CA GLU A 101 -30.50 14.91 14.82
C GLU A 101 -31.62 14.11 15.52
N VAL A 102 -31.76 12.81 15.20
CA VAL A 102 -32.84 11.97 15.72
C VAL A 102 -32.55 11.60 17.17
N LYS A 103 -33.45 11.98 18.05
CA LYS A 103 -33.29 11.82 19.49
C LYS A 103 -33.56 10.37 19.94
N THR A 104 -32.58 9.73 20.56
CA THR A 104 -32.74 8.40 21.16
C THR A 104 -33.38 8.46 22.55
N HIS A 105 -33.71 7.28 23.08
CA HIS A 105 -34.26 7.12 24.42
C HIS A 105 -33.31 7.59 25.55
N THR A 106 -32.00 7.71 25.28
CA THR A 106 -31.01 8.24 26.23
C THR A 106 -30.75 9.75 26.07
N ASN A 107 -31.53 10.44 25.23
CA ASN A 107 -31.36 11.84 24.83
C ASN A 107 -30.10 12.13 23.99
N ARG A 108 -29.45 11.12 23.43
CA ARG A 108 -28.41 11.32 22.41
C ARG A 108 -29.07 11.55 21.04
N MET A 109 -28.31 12.06 20.08
CA MET A 109 -28.83 12.53 18.79
C MET A 109 -28.06 11.83 17.66
N ILE A 110 -28.76 10.98 16.91
CA ILE A 110 -28.21 10.35 15.70
C ILE A 110 -28.09 11.45 14.64
N ASP A 111 -26.91 11.60 14.02
CA ASP A 111 -26.66 12.68 13.06
C ASP A 111 -27.61 12.60 11.87
N LEU A 112 -27.75 11.41 11.28
CA LEU A 112 -28.59 11.16 10.11
C LEU A 112 -29.29 9.79 10.21
N LEU A 113 -30.57 9.76 9.90
CA LEU A 113 -31.36 8.53 9.78
C LEU A 113 -32.12 8.55 8.46
N VAL A 114 -31.87 7.55 7.61
CA VAL A 114 -32.57 7.36 6.34
C VAL A 114 -33.49 6.16 6.45
N HIS A 115 -34.79 6.36 6.31
CA HIS A 115 -35.79 5.29 6.35
C HIS A 115 -36.40 5.11 4.95
N VAL A 116 -36.37 3.89 4.43
CA VAL A 116 -36.95 3.54 3.12
C VAL A 116 -38.00 2.45 3.32
N PRO A 117 -39.28 2.81 3.51
CA PRO A 117 -40.35 1.86 3.82
C PRO A 117 -40.51 0.76 2.76
N SER A 118 -40.45 1.09 1.47
CA SER A 118 -40.61 0.16 0.35
C SER A 118 -39.56 -0.95 0.33
N GLN A 119 -38.37 -0.68 0.86
CA GLN A 119 -37.25 -1.62 0.95
C GLN A 119 -37.09 -2.21 2.34
N LYS A 120 -37.91 -1.77 3.31
CA LYS A 120 -37.71 -2.01 4.74
C LYS A 120 -36.25 -1.79 5.16
N LEU A 121 -35.65 -0.70 4.68
CA LEU A 121 -34.25 -0.39 4.91
C LEU A 121 -34.15 0.84 5.81
N VAL A 122 -33.25 0.80 6.78
CA VAL A 122 -32.93 1.92 7.67
C VAL A 122 -31.43 2.11 7.71
N LEU A 123 -30.95 3.30 7.38
CA LEU A 123 -29.55 3.69 7.52
C LEU A 123 -29.40 4.57 8.76
N VAL A 124 -28.51 4.20 9.66
CA VAL A 124 -28.17 4.98 10.87
C VAL A 124 -26.76 5.48 10.67
N ILE A 125 -26.60 6.76 10.31
CA ILE A 125 -25.30 7.31 9.96
C ILE A 125 -24.84 8.23 11.09
N GLU A 126 -23.71 7.88 11.69
CA GLU A 126 -22.94 8.78 12.55
C GLU A 126 -21.88 9.49 11.72
N ASN A 127 -21.81 10.81 11.81
CA ASN A 127 -20.98 11.65 10.98
C ASN A 127 -19.85 12.31 11.78
N LYS A 128 -18.62 11.83 11.60
CA LYS A 128 -17.41 12.37 12.25
C LYS A 128 -16.52 13.07 11.24
N PHE A 129 -16.55 14.40 11.24
CA PHE A 129 -15.70 15.22 10.34
C PHE A 129 -14.47 15.78 11.05
N HIS A 130 -14.50 16.01 12.36
CA HIS A 130 -13.37 16.60 13.11
C HIS A 130 -12.94 15.80 14.35
N ALA A 131 -13.86 15.21 15.10
CA ALA A 131 -13.56 14.55 16.37
C ALA A 131 -14.06 13.10 16.40
N GLY A 132 -13.35 12.27 17.15
CA GLY A 132 -13.73 10.88 17.40
C GLY A 132 -15.04 10.74 18.21
N GLU A 133 -15.52 9.50 18.27
CA GLU A 133 -16.75 9.11 18.96
C GLU A 133 -16.74 9.45 20.46
N SER A 134 -17.94 9.75 21.02
CA SER A 134 -18.14 9.76 22.47
C SER A 134 -18.44 8.34 22.99
N ASP A 135 -17.85 7.95 24.13
CA ASP A 135 -17.99 6.58 24.65
C ASP A 135 -19.43 6.02 24.67
N GLY A 136 -19.61 4.90 23.97
CA GLY A 136 -20.86 4.12 23.92
C GLY A 136 -21.98 4.75 23.08
N GLN A 137 -21.67 5.73 22.23
CA GLN A 137 -22.63 6.42 21.37
C GLN A 137 -23.20 5.48 20.29
N LEU A 138 -22.35 4.72 19.60
CA LEU A 138 -22.75 3.83 18.51
C LEU A 138 -23.69 2.70 18.97
N VAL A 139 -23.43 2.13 20.16
CA VAL A 139 -24.26 1.09 20.77
C VAL A 139 -25.69 1.59 21.04
N ASP A 140 -25.82 2.82 21.55
CA ASP A 140 -27.12 3.43 21.84
C ASP A 140 -27.95 3.65 20.56
N TYR A 141 -27.30 4.11 19.50
CA TYR A 141 -27.95 4.41 18.23
C TYR A 141 -28.45 3.16 17.53
N LEU A 142 -27.62 2.11 17.53
CA LEU A 142 -28.00 0.82 16.97
C LEU A 142 -29.13 0.17 17.79
N ALA A 143 -29.09 0.29 19.12
CA ALA A 143 -30.16 -0.21 19.99
C ALA A 143 -31.48 0.53 19.76
N TYR A 144 -31.44 1.86 19.62
CA TYR A 144 -32.62 2.66 19.28
C TYR A 144 -33.22 2.24 17.94
N ALA A 145 -32.41 2.16 16.88
CA ALA A 145 -32.91 1.80 15.55
C ALA A 145 -33.50 0.39 15.51
N LYS A 146 -32.87 -0.59 16.18
CA LYS A 146 -33.42 -1.95 16.28
C LYS A 146 -34.73 -2.01 17.05
N ALA A 147 -34.93 -1.15 18.04
CA ALA A 147 -36.17 -1.08 18.82
C ALA A 147 -37.31 -0.39 18.05
N GLU A 148 -37.01 0.72 17.38
CA GLU A 148 -37.98 1.50 16.59
C GLU A 148 -38.45 0.71 15.37
N PHE A 149 -37.53 0.03 14.68
CA PHE A 149 -37.80 -0.72 13.45
C PHE A 149 -37.79 -2.25 13.68
N GLN A 150 -38.47 -2.69 14.74
CA GLN A 150 -38.54 -4.11 15.15
C GLN A 150 -39.47 -4.98 14.28
N GLU A 151 -40.20 -4.39 13.32
CA GLU A 151 -41.11 -5.14 12.46
C GLU A 151 -40.36 -6.15 11.57
N PRO A 152 -40.89 -7.36 11.36
CA PRO A 152 -40.20 -8.38 10.57
C PRO A 152 -39.84 -7.92 9.15
N GLY A 153 -38.57 -8.14 8.77
CA GLY A 153 -38.04 -7.84 7.45
C GLY A 153 -37.34 -6.48 7.33
N TYR A 154 -37.26 -5.69 8.40
CA TYR A 154 -36.41 -4.49 8.41
C TYR A 154 -34.93 -4.84 8.50
N THR A 155 -34.14 -4.18 7.64
CA THR A 155 -32.68 -4.22 7.65
C THR A 155 -32.17 -2.88 8.17
N VAL A 156 -31.44 -2.91 9.29
CA VAL A 156 -30.79 -1.73 9.87
C VAL A 156 -29.31 -1.76 9.50
N LEU A 157 -28.84 -0.78 8.74
CA LEU A 157 -27.44 -0.58 8.39
C LEU A 157 -26.85 0.58 9.21
N PRO A 158 -26.10 0.28 10.27
CA PRO A 158 -25.31 1.28 10.96
C PRO A 158 -24.07 1.66 10.14
N ILE A 159 -23.85 2.96 9.93
CA ILE A 159 -22.78 3.51 9.10
C ILE A 159 -22.00 4.52 9.93
N PHE A 160 -20.68 4.38 9.95
CA PHE A 160 -19.76 5.34 10.55
C PHE A 160 -19.05 6.09 9.43
N LEU A 161 -19.44 7.35 9.21
CA LEU A 161 -18.86 8.21 8.19
C LEU A 161 -17.74 9.06 8.81
N THR A 162 -16.50 8.90 8.35
CA THR A 162 -15.33 9.56 8.94
C THR A 162 -14.45 10.28 7.93
N LEU A 163 -13.78 11.37 8.34
CA LEU A 163 -12.78 12.09 7.55
C LEU A 163 -11.38 11.44 7.61
N ALA A 164 -11.01 10.80 8.73
CA ALA A 164 -9.62 10.41 9.04
C ALA A 164 -9.38 8.89 8.99
N SER A 165 -10.23 8.14 8.28
CA SER A 165 -10.24 6.66 8.26
C SER A 165 -10.21 6.04 9.65
N GLU A 166 -10.85 6.69 10.64
CA GLU A 166 -10.96 6.17 12.00
C GLU A 166 -11.92 4.98 12.03
N GLU A 167 -11.54 3.91 12.73
CA GLU A 167 -12.42 2.76 12.95
C GLU A 167 -13.50 3.09 14.00
N PRO A 168 -14.75 2.63 13.81
CA PRO A 168 -15.80 2.76 14.82
C PRO A 168 -15.44 1.95 16.07
N SER A 169 -15.90 2.39 17.25
CA SER A 169 -15.71 1.60 18.48
C SER A 169 -16.57 0.33 18.56
N ASP A 170 -17.58 0.20 17.68
CA ASP A 170 -18.47 -0.95 17.57
C ASP A 170 -18.32 -1.61 16.19
N ASP A 171 -17.88 -2.86 16.19
CA ASP A 171 -17.62 -3.67 14.98
C ASP A 171 -18.86 -3.86 14.09
N SER A 172 -20.07 -3.63 14.63
CA SER A 172 -21.32 -3.74 13.88
C SER A 172 -21.49 -2.63 12.84
N TYR A 173 -20.77 -1.51 12.96
CA TYR A 173 -20.87 -0.38 12.05
C TYR A 173 -20.06 -0.61 10.77
N LEU A 174 -20.68 -0.30 9.63
CA LEU A 174 -20.03 -0.24 8.33
C LEU A 174 -19.26 1.07 8.22
N LEU A 175 -17.98 1.00 7.87
CA LEU A 175 -17.12 2.15 7.68
C LEU A 175 -17.40 2.80 6.31
N LEU A 176 -17.50 4.12 6.30
CA LEU A 176 -17.54 4.94 5.08
C LEU A 176 -16.63 6.15 5.26
N GLY A 177 -15.94 6.56 4.21
CA GLY A 177 -15.05 7.71 4.24
C GLY A 177 -15.61 8.91 3.51
N TYR A 178 -15.18 10.11 3.89
CA TYR A 178 -15.51 11.33 3.14
C TYR A 178 -14.87 11.37 1.74
N GLU A 179 -13.83 10.58 1.49
CA GLU A 179 -13.30 10.26 0.17
C GLU A 179 -14.34 9.61 -0.75
N ASP A 180 -15.18 8.71 -0.23
CA ASP A 180 -16.26 8.11 -1.01
C ASP A 180 -17.31 9.17 -1.36
N VAL A 181 -17.67 10.02 -0.40
CA VAL A 181 -18.61 11.13 -0.62
C VAL A 181 -18.09 12.06 -1.71
N LEU A 182 -16.81 12.44 -1.63
CA LEU A 182 -16.15 13.28 -2.62
C LEU A 182 -16.22 12.65 -4.02
N GLU A 183 -15.81 11.38 -4.16
CA GLU A 183 -15.81 10.68 -5.45
C GLU A 183 -17.21 10.54 -6.04
N ILE A 184 -18.25 10.31 -5.22
CA ILE A 184 -19.64 10.23 -5.69
C ILE A 184 -20.09 11.56 -6.29
N ILE A 185 -19.77 12.68 -5.62
CA ILE A 185 -20.17 14.01 -6.10
C ILE A 185 -19.37 14.40 -7.35
N GLU A 186 -18.08 14.08 -7.40
CA GLU A 186 -17.23 14.33 -8.57
C GLU A 186 -17.70 13.54 -9.80
N GLN A 187 -17.95 12.23 -9.65
CA GLN A 187 -18.51 11.40 -10.73
C GLN A 187 -19.79 12.02 -11.26
N GLN A 188 -20.67 12.48 -10.37
CA GLN A 188 -21.91 13.11 -10.79
C GLN A 188 -21.67 14.37 -11.62
N LEU A 189 -20.82 15.29 -11.15
CA LEU A 189 -20.55 16.53 -11.87
C LEU A 189 -19.87 16.29 -13.23
N GLU A 190 -19.09 15.22 -13.36
CA GLU A 190 -18.49 14.82 -14.63
C GLU A 190 -19.55 14.37 -15.65
N PHE A 191 -20.52 13.55 -15.22
CA PHE A 191 -21.55 13.00 -16.10
C PHE A 191 -22.75 13.94 -16.34
N SER A 192 -23.00 14.91 -15.47
CA SER A 192 -24.19 15.78 -15.54
C SER A 192 -23.91 17.25 -15.85
N LYS A 193 -22.69 17.59 -16.29
CA LYS A 193 -22.25 18.98 -16.54
C LYS A 193 -23.18 19.79 -17.46
N GLU A 194 -23.82 19.15 -18.44
CA GLU A 194 -24.73 19.82 -19.39
C GLU A 194 -26.20 19.85 -18.94
N THR A 195 -26.57 19.09 -17.91
CA THR A 195 -27.96 18.88 -17.47
C THR A 195 -28.27 19.40 -16.07
N THR A 196 -27.25 19.60 -15.23
CA THR A 196 -27.39 20.19 -13.89
C THR A 196 -27.52 21.70 -13.96
N ALA A 197 -28.47 22.27 -13.21
CA ALA A 197 -28.58 23.72 -13.10
C ALA A 197 -27.32 24.36 -12.51
N ASP A 198 -26.88 25.49 -13.08
CA ASP A 198 -25.64 26.19 -12.68
C ASP A 198 -25.53 26.40 -11.16
N ALA A 199 -26.62 26.77 -10.49
CA ALA A 199 -26.62 26.99 -9.04
C ALA A 199 -26.31 25.71 -8.22
N ILE A 200 -26.77 24.55 -8.68
CA ILE A 200 -26.49 23.25 -8.05
C ILE A 200 -25.05 22.85 -8.36
N TYR A 201 -24.61 23.02 -9.60
CA TYR A 201 -23.24 22.77 -10.02
C TYR A 201 -22.25 23.57 -9.19
N ASP A 202 -22.49 24.88 -9.05
CA ASP A 202 -21.66 25.79 -8.25
C ASP A 202 -21.65 25.37 -6.78
N PHE A 203 -22.82 25.05 -6.20
CA PHE A 203 -22.91 24.60 -4.81
C PHE A 203 -22.11 23.31 -4.56
N LEU A 204 -22.27 22.30 -5.42
CA LEU A 204 -21.55 21.04 -5.33
C LEU A 204 -20.05 21.23 -5.57
N SER A 205 -19.66 22.10 -6.50
CA SER A 205 -18.26 22.48 -6.73
C SER A 205 -17.65 23.13 -5.49
N PHE A 206 -18.36 24.05 -4.85
CA PHE A 206 -17.91 24.64 -3.58
C PHE A 206 -17.81 23.61 -2.47
N TYR A 207 -18.70 22.63 -2.42
CA TYR A 207 -18.62 21.56 -1.42
C TYR A 207 -17.44 20.61 -1.69
N ILE A 208 -17.20 20.24 -2.95
CA ILE A 208 -16.00 19.51 -3.38
C ILE A 208 -14.74 20.23 -2.92
N GLU A 209 -14.63 21.55 -3.11
CA GLU A 209 -13.47 22.31 -2.66
C GLU A 209 -13.29 22.28 -1.14
N VAL A 210 -14.40 22.30 -0.37
CA VAL A 210 -14.34 22.13 1.09
C VAL A 210 -13.83 20.74 1.47
N LEU A 211 -14.32 19.70 0.80
CA LEU A 211 -13.92 18.31 1.04
C LEU A 211 -12.46 18.07 0.62
N LYS A 212 -12.04 18.52 -0.57
CA LYS A 212 -10.66 18.41 -1.06
C LYS A 212 -9.65 19.06 -0.12
N GLU A 213 -9.95 20.25 0.40
CA GLU A 213 -9.07 20.88 1.37
C GLU A 213 -8.81 20.04 2.63
N GLN A 214 -9.74 19.15 2.98
CA GLN A 214 -9.63 18.29 4.16
C GLN A 214 -9.14 16.86 3.82
N LEU A 215 -9.43 16.36 2.61
CA LEU A 215 -9.18 14.98 2.17
C LEU A 215 -8.02 14.83 1.19
N VAL A 216 -7.93 15.75 0.22
CA VAL A 216 -7.08 15.63 -0.96
C VAL A 216 -6.14 16.82 -1.00
N HIS A 217 -4.93 16.58 -0.52
CA HIS A 217 -3.84 17.51 -0.78
C HIS A 217 -3.33 17.23 -2.19
N ASP A 218 -3.73 18.07 -3.14
CA ASP A 218 -3.22 17.93 -4.50
C ASP A 218 -1.69 18.04 -4.52
N ALA A 219 -1.04 17.30 -5.43
CA ALA A 219 0.41 17.16 -5.47
C ALA A 219 1.14 18.52 -5.52
N GLU A 220 0.55 19.51 -6.21
CA GLU A 220 1.11 20.87 -6.25
C GLU A 220 1.03 21.57 -4.88
N SER A 221 -0.09 21.47 -4.16
CA SER A 221 -0.22 22.00 -2.79
C SER A 221 0.75 21.32 -1.82
N VAL A 222 0.92 20.00 -1.92
CA VAL A 222 1.88 19.24 -1.11
C VAL A 222 3.30 19.70 -1.41
N GLU A 223 3.69 19.79 -2.68
CA GLU A 223 5.03 20.28 -3.06
C GLU A 223 5.27 21.73 -2.61
N LEU A 224 4.29 22.61 -2.76
CA LEU A 224 4.38 23.98 -2.26
C LEU A 224 4.54 24.00 -0.74
N ALA A 225 3.79 23.18 -0.01
CA ALA A 225 3.90 23.10 1.45
C ALA A 225 5.25 22.54 1.90
N LEU A 226 5.75 21.49 1.25
CA LEU A 226 7.08 20.94 1.51
C LEU A 226 8.16 21.98 1.24
N THR A 227 8.10 22.68 0.10
CA THR A 227 9.06 23.74 -0.27
C THR A 227 9.06 24.86 0.76
N VAL A 228 7.87 25.33 1.15
CA VAL A 228 7.75 26.38 2.18
C VAL A 228 8.30 25.90 3.51
N TYR A 229 7.99 24.66 3.92
CA TYR A 229 8.46 24.11 5.18
C TYR A 229 9.97 23.91 5.19
N ASP A 230 10.56 23.47 4.08
CA ASP A 230 12.01 23.36 3.89
C ASP A 230 12.71 24.69 4.11
N GLU A 231 12.27 25.73 3.39
CA GLU A 231 12.89 27.05 3.46
C GLU A 231 12.59 27.81 4.77
N ASN A 232 11.46 27.51 5.44
CA ASN A 232 10.93 28.34 6.53
C ASN A 232 10.55 27.55 7.79
N LYS A 233 11.09 26.35 7.99
CA LYS A 233 10.76 25.43 9.09
C LYS A 233 10.66 26.12 10.44
N ASN A 234 11.70 26.88 10.81
CA ASN A 234 11.77 27.56 12.11
C ASN A 234 10.62 28.56 12.30
N ALA A 235 10.25 29.31 11.26
CA ALA A 235 9.15 30.28 11.32
C ALA A 235 7.80 29.57 11.45
N ILE A 236 7.58 28.52 10.65
CA ILE A 236 6.34 27.73 10.67
C ILE A 236 6.16 27.03 12.02
N ASP A 237 7.18 26.30 12.50
CA ASP A 237 7.15 25.61 13.79
C ASP A 237 6.91 26.62 14.93
N PHE A 238 7.59 27.77 14.91
CA PHE A 238 7.45 28.77 15.96
C PHE A 238 6.06 29.41 15.98
N LEU A 239 5.49 29.75 14.81
CA LEU A 239 4.13 30.27 14.70
C LEU A 239 3.09 29.23 15.14
N PHE A 240 3.18 27.99 14.65
CA PHE A 240 2.25 26.92 14.96
C PHE A 240 2.27 26.54 16.45
N LEU A 241 3.45 26.27 16.99
CA LEU A 241 3.62 25.82 18.39
C LEU A 241 3.31 26.94 19.40
N SER A 242 3.36 28.21 18.99
CA SER A 242 2.95 29.33 19.84
C SER A 242 1.46 29.29 20.22
N GLN A 243 0.62 28.63 19.41
CA GLN A 243 -0.82 28.51 19.65
C GLN A 243 -1.27 27.08 20.00
N ASN A 244 -0.38 26.09 19.87
CA ASN A 244 -0.69 24.68 20.07
C ASN A 244 0.20 24.06 21.14
N ASP A 245 -0.34 23.79 22.32
CA ASP A 245 0.41 23.27 23.48
C ASP A 245 0.55 21.73 23.50
N ASN A 246 -0.20 21.03 22.65
CA ASN A 246 -0.30 19.57 22.63
C ASN A 246 1.06 18.88 22.33
N PHE A 247 2.01 19.62 21.77
CA PHE A 247 3.33 19.12 21.37
C PHE A 247 4.42 19.34 22.43
N LYS A 248 4.12 19.97 23.59
CA LYS A 248 5.08 20.25 24.67
C LYS A 248 5.86 19.04 25.17
N LYS A 249 5.25 17.85 25.12
CA LYS A 249 5.87 16.60 25.55
C LYS A 249 6.85 16.01 24.52
N GLN A 250 6.76 16.42 23.25
CA GLN A 250 7.63 15.92 22.19
C GLN A 250 9.03 16.51 22.32
N ALA A 251 10.04 15.64 22.35
CA ALA A 251 11.42 16.04 22.60
C ALA A 251 11.96 17.02 21.55
N VAL A 252 11.52 16.86 20.29
CA VAL A 252 11.94 17.67 19.13
C VAL A 252 11.62 19.16 19.33
N TYR A 253 10.48 19.48 19.96
CA TYR A 253 10.00 20.87 20.10
C TYR A 253 10.34 21.53 21.43
N LYS A 254 11.02 20.83 22.36
CA LYS A 254 11.38 21.36 23.69
C LYS A 254 12.17 22.67 23.63
N SER A 255 13.08 22.80 22.66
CA SER A 255 13.89 24.00 22.47
C SER A 255 13.02 25.20 22.09
N ILE A 256 12.04 25.01 21.20
CA ILE A 256 11.11 26.04 20.74
C ILE A 256 10.20 26.49 21.89
N TYR A 257 9.60 25.56 22.64
CA TYR A 257 8.79 25.93 23.81
C TYR A 257 9.57 26.68 24.88
N LYS A 258 10.86 26.37 25.07
CA LYS A 258 11.73 27.12 25.98
C LYS A 258 11.98 28.55 25.50
N GLN A 259 11.96 28.79 24.19
CA GLN A 259 12.04 30.14 23.61
C GLN A 259 10.70 30.87 23.74
N LEU A 260 9.58 30.22 23.40
CA LEU A 260 8.24 30.79 23.53
C LEU A 260 7.91 31.21 24.96
N ALA A 261 8.37 30.46 25.97
CA ALA A 261 8.18 30.78 27.38
C ALA A 261 8.88 32.08 27.83
N LYS A 262 9.85 32.59 27.06
CA LYS A 262 10.59 33.82 27.36
C LYS A 262 9.99 35.07 26.72
N LEU A 263 8.97 34.91 25.87
CA LEU A 263 8.34 36.03 25.16
C LEU A 263 7.49 36.88 26.11
N ASP A 264 7.46 38.19 25.85
CA ASP A 264 6.54 39.10 26.53
C ASP A 264 5.11 39.00 25.97
N GLU A 265 4.14 39.66 26.62
CA GLU A 265 2.74 39.63 26.18
C GLU A 265 2.48 40.36 24.86
N SER A 266 3.31 41.35 24.51
CA SER A 266 3.20 42.05 23.22
C SER A 266 3.63 41.14 22.07
N GLU A 267 4.75 40.45 22.22
CA GLU A 267 5.27 39.46 21.26
C GLU A 267 4.30 38.30 21.07
N LYS A 268 3.75 37.74 22.15
CA LYS A 268 2.72 36.69 22.06
C LYS A 268 1.46 37.15 21.33
N THR A 269 1.03 38.39 21.58
CA THR A 269 -0.13 38.98 20.89
C THR A 269 0.12 39.15 19.40
N ALA A 270 1.33 39.59 19.02
CA ALA A 270 1.74 39.70 17.62
C ALA A 270 1.75 38.34 16.93
N LEU A 271 2.35 37.31 17.54
CA LEU A 271 2.37 35.94 17.00
C LEU A 271 0.96 35.38 16.81
N ARG A 272 0.07 35.59 17.80
CA ARG A 272 -1.34 35.17 17.70
C ARG A 272 -2.06 35.84 16.53
N LYS A 273 -1.77 37.11 16.26
CA LYS A 273 -2.36 37.85 15.14
C LYS A 273 -1.85 37.33 13.79
N ILE A 274 -0.54 37.12 13.65
CA ILE A 274 0.08 36.59 12.43
C ILE A 274 -0.44 35.18 12.16
N TYR A 275 -0.37 34.29 13.15
CA TYR A 275 -0.90 32.94 13.06
C TYR A 275 -2.40 32.95 12.72
N GLY A 276 -3.22 33.75 13.41
CA GLY A 276 -4.66 33.82 13.14
C GLY A 276 -4.99 34.25 11.71
N ALA A 277 -4.23 35.18 11.13
CA ALA A 277 -4.44 35.63 9.75
C ALA A 277 -4.07 34.57 8.70
N LYS A 278 -3.16 33.66 9.02
CA LYS A 278 -2.60 32.67 8.08
C LYS A 278 -2.79 31.22 8.56
N LYS A 279 -3.72 30.99 9.50
CA LYS A 279 -3.84 29.74 10.27
C LYS A 279 -3.87 28.51 9.38
N LYS A 280 -4.80 28.47 8.42
CA LYS A 280 -4.96 27.31 7.52
C LYS A 280 -3.67 26.95 6.79
N THR A 281 -2.98 27.95 6.26
CA THR A 281 -1.72 27.74 5.51
C THR A 281 -0.60 27.29 6.45
N ILE A 282 -0.47 27.89 7.63
CA ILE A 282 0.56 27.50 8.61
C ILE A 282 0.32 26.09 9.12
N ASP A 283 -0.93 25.76 9.49
CA ASP A 283 -1.32 24.43 9.96
C ASP A 283 -1.05 23.38 8.87
N PHE A 284 -1.43 23.67 7.63
CA PHE A 284 -1.17 22.78 6.50
C PHE A 284 0.32 22.57 6.24
N VAL A 285 1.10 23.65 6.17
CA VAL A 285 2.56 23.58 5.95
C VAL A 285 3.25 22.84 7.11
N PHE A 286 2.85 23.09 8.36
CA PHE A 286 3.38 22.39 9.53
C PHE A 286 3.01 20.89 9.51
N ASN A 287 1.78 20.53 9.15
CA ASN A 287 1.32 19.15 9.13
C ASN A 287 1.97 18.35 7.99
N ILE A 288 2.05 18.91 6.78
CA ILE A 288 2.74 18.30 5.64
C ILE A 288 4.25 18.23 5.90
N GLY A 289 4.83 19.32 6.41
CA GLY A 289 6.22 19.36 6.85
C GLY A 289 6.56 18.38 7.97
N GLY A 290 5.60 18.12 8.87
CA GLY A 290 5.68 17.07 9.88
C GLY A 290 5.62 15.65 9.30
N ASN A 291 5.08 15.50 8.08
CA ASN A 291 4.91 14.25 7.35
C ASN A 291 5.95 14.06 6.22
N VAL A 292 7.05 14.82 6.19
CA VAL A 292 8.11 14.69 5.16
C VAL A 292 8.59 13.24 4.99
N ILE A 293 8.60 12.44 6.06
CA ILE A 293 8.96 11.01 6.00
C ILE A 293 8.00 10.20 5.12
N ARG A 294 6.70 10.50 5.14
CA ARG A 294 5.70 9.82 4.29
C ARG A 294 5.92 10.15 2.83
N GLU A 295 6.12 11.43 2.52
CA GLU A 295 6.31 11.89 1.15
C GLU A 295 7.64 11.39 0.58
N ALA A 296 8.71 11.41 1.36
CA ALA A 296 9.98 10.79 0.99
C ALA A 296 9.81 9.28 0.79
N PHE A 297 8.98 8.61 1.60
CA PHE A 297 8.72 7.19 1.43
C PHE A 297 7.97 6.87 0.13
N LEU A 298 7.01 7.70 -0.28
CA LEU A 298 6.29 7.53 -1.55
C LEU A 298 7.25 7.64 -2.76
N ASP A 299 8.20 8.57 -2.72
CA ASP A 299 9.24 8.66 -3.74
C ASP A 299 10.19 7.45 -3.67
N PHE A 300 10.52 6.99 -2.46
CA PHE A 300 11.36 5.81 -2.24
C PHE A 300 10.75 4.53 -2.85
N VAL A 301 9.49 4.23 -2.58
CA VAL A 301 8.85 3.00 -3.10
C VAL A 301 8.72 3.04 -4.63
N LYS A 302 8.50 4.23 -5.19
CA LYS A 302 8.47 4.45 -6.64
C LYS A 302 9.85 4.26 -7.28
N GLU A 303 10.90 4.81 -6.69
CA GLU A 303 12.28 4.65 -7.18
C GLU A 303 12.80 3.22 -6.97
N ALA A 304 12.32 2.53 -5.95
CA ALA A 304 12.62 1.12 -5.68
C ALA A 304 11.77 0.12 -6.47
N ASP A 305 10.85 0.60 -7.33
CA ASP A 305 9.94 -0.21 -8.16
C ASP A 305 9.12 -1.21 -7.31
N MET A 306 8.63 -0.76 -6.16
CA MET A 306 7.81 -1.59 -5.27
C MET A 306 6.34 -1.59 -5.73
N PRO A 307 5.69 -2.76 -5.79
CA PRO A 307 4.27 -2.86 -6.12
C PRO A 307 3.40 -2.32 -4.99
N GLU A 308 2.19 -1.82 -5.32
CA GLU A 308 1.29 -1.15 -4.37
C GLU A 308 0.86 -2.05 -3.21
N GLU A 309 0.80 -3.36 -3.41
CA GLU A 309 0.44 -4.33 -2.37
C GLU A 309 1.57 -4.58 -1.36
N ALA A 310 2.80 -4.16 -1.69
CA ALA A 310 3.98 -4.41 -0.88
C ALA A 310 4.34 -3.25 0.08
N TYR A 311 3.55 -2.18 0.16
CA TYR A 311 3.83 -1.07 1.06
C TYR A 311 2.58 -0.36 1.60
N ALA A 312 2.73 0.35 2.71
CA ALA A 312 1.79 1.39 3.10
C ALA A 312 2.50 2.64 3.62
N ALA A 313 2.10 3.79 3.09
CA ALA A 313 2.69 5.10 3.39
C ALA A 313 2.10 5.71 4.67
N HIS A 314 2.28 5.02 5.80
CA HIS A 314 1.83 5.51 7.11
C HIS A 314 2.64 6.75 7.53
N ILE A 315 1.98 7.76 8.11
CA ILE A 315 2.56 9.07 8.45
C ILE A 315 3.77 9.03 9.40
N ARG A 316 3.85 8.01 10.26
CA ARG A 316 4.92 7.87 11.28
C ARG A 316 5.83 6.67 11.08
N PHE A 317 5.28 5.63 10.44
CA PHE A 317 5.92 4.32 10.30
C PHE A 317 5.67 3.80 8.89
N PRO A 318 6.07 4.55 7.85
CA PRO A 318 5.91 4.06 6.49
C PRO A 318 6.67 2.75 6.33
N HIS A 319 6.02 1.75 5.76
CA HIS A 319 6.46 0.36 5.83
C HIS A 319 6.22 -0.39 4.54
N PHE A 320 7.00 -1.44 4.36
CA PHE A 320 6.99 -2.29 3.17
C PHE A 320 7.48 -3.70 3.49
N ILE A 321 7.23 -4.60 2.55
CA ILE A 321 7.80 -5.94 2.47
C ILE A 321 8.69 -6.02 1.23
N LEU A 322 9.65 -6.93 1.21
CA LEU A 322 10.30 -7.26 -0.06
C LEU A 322 9.30 -8.05 -0.92
N PRO A 323 9.07 -7.65 -2.19
CA PRO A 323 8.20 -8.41 -3.11
C PRO A 323 8.64 -9.88 -3.26
N ASP A 324 9.94 -10.11 -3.12
CA ASP A 324 10.57 -11.42 -3.19
C ASP A 324 10.10 -12.37 -2.06
N TRP A 325 9.57 -11.86 -0.95
CA TRP A 325 9.15 -12.67 0.22
C TRP A 325 7.72 -13.20 0.16
N SER A 326 7.00 -12.93 -0.94
CA SER A 326 5.61 -13.39 -1.10
C SER A 326 5.44 -14.91 -1.04
N ASP A 327 6.50 -15.69 -1.31
CA ASP A 327 6.51 -17.15 -1.30
C ASP A 327 6.77 -17.74 0.10
N PHE A 328 7.38 -16.99 1.03
CA PHE A 328 7.70 -17.48 2.37
C PHE A 328 6.48 -17.92 3.18
N GLN A 329 5.28 -17.46 2.81
CA GLN A 329 4.02 -17.84 3.45
C GLN A 329 3.75 -19.35 3.34
N GLU A 330 4.22 -20.02 2.28
CA GLU A 330 4.08 -21.48 2.12
C GLU A 330 4.84 -22.26 3.21
N THR A 331 5.99 -21.71 3.63
CA THR A 331 6.91 -22.34 4.59
C THR A 331 6.68 -21.87 6.01
N LEU A 332 6.41 -20.57 6.19
CA LEU A 332 6.27 -19.94 7.49
C LEU A 332 4.83 -19.90 8.00
N GLY A 333 3.86 -20.14 7.12
CA GLY A 333 2.43 -19.99 7.40
C GLY A 333 1.98 -18.52 7.45
N GLU A 334 0.66 -18.34 7.53
CA GLU A 334 0.06 -17.01 7.59
C GLU A 334 0.10 -16.42 9.01
N PRO A 335 0.28 -15.10 9.17
CA PRO A 335 0.14 -14.46 10.47
C PRO A 335 -1.25 -14.68 11.08
N ALA A 336 -1.33 -14.93 12.38
CA ALA A 336 -2.59 -15.26 13.09
C ALA A 336 -3.62 -14.11 13.21
N SER A 337 -3.37 -12.95 12.60
CA SER A 337 -4.23 -11.75 12.61
C SER A 337 -3.87 -10.83 11.43
N ALA A 338 -4.66 -9.79 11.16
CA ALA A 338 -4.35 -8.70 10.23
C ALA A 338 -3.12 -7.88 10.68
N TYR A 339 -1.94 -8.50 10.62
CA TYR A 339 -0.67 -7.94 11.05
C TYR A 339 -0.01 -7.25 9.85
N TRP A 340 0.02 -5.92 9.87
CA TRP A 340 0.55 -5.07 8.79
C TRP A 340 -0.02 -5.50 7.43
N LEU A 341 0.82 -5.89 6.48
CA LEU A 341 0.47 -6.30 5.12
C LEU A 341 0.11 -7.81 5.02
N GLY A 342 -0.20 -8.46 6.14
CA GLY A 342 -0.54 -9.89 6.16
C GLY A 342 0.65 -10.82 5.92
N GLN A 343 1.88 -10.33 6.14
CA GLN A 343 3.11 -11.06 5.85
C GLN A 343 3.91 -11.41 7.11
N ALA A 344 4.75 -12.44 7.01
CA ALA A 344 5.59 -12.91 8.11
C ALA A 344 6.60 -11.82 8.56
N PHE A 345 7.17 -11.09 7.61
CA PHE A 345 8.13 -10.02 7.89
C PHE A 345 7.57 -8.66 7.51
N ILE A 346 8.07 -7.62 8.19
CA ILE A 346 7.80 -6.23 7.83
C ILE A 346 9.02 -5.35 8.04
N ILE A 347 9.20 -4.36 7.17
CA ILE A 347 10.27 -3.37 7.21
C ILE A 347 9.64 -1.98 7.33
N TRP A 348 10.10 -1.13 8.23
CA TRP A 348 9.61 0.26 8.31
C TRP A 348 10.70 1.25 8.63
N PHE A 349 10.44 2.49 8.20
CA PHE A 349 11.20 3.65 8.61
C PHE A 349 10.54 4.36 9.78
N GLU A 350 11.34 4.94 10.67
CA GLU A 350 10.85 5.80 11.75
C GLU A 350 11.82 6.95 12.01
N ARG A 351 11.27 8.15 12.26
CA ARG A 351 12.05 9.29 12.75
C ARG A 351 12.31 9.13 14.25
N GLN A 352 13.58 9.13 14.63
CA GLN A 352 14.05 9.09 16.01
C GLN A 352 14.45 10.47 16.53
N VAL A 353 14.55 10.60 17.85
CA VAL A 353 15.02 11.83 18.50
C VAL A 353 16.47 12.13 18.10
N GLY A 354 16.78 13.39 17.81
CA GLY A 354 18.12 13.84 17.42
C GLY A 354 18.37 13.81 15.91
N GLU A 355 17.35 14.09 15.11
CA GLU A 355 17.41 14.13 13.64
C GLU A 355 17.87 12.81 12.98
N ARG A 356 17.54 11.65 13.57
CA ARG A 356 17.92 10.33 13.05
C ARG A 356 16.79 9.61 12.33
N LEU A 357 17.06 9.06 11.15
CA LEU A 357 16.17 8.13 10.47
C LEU A 357 16.58 6.71 10.85
N LYS A 358 15.63 5.87 11.22
CA LYS A 358 15.87 4.47 11.59
C LYS A 358 15.07 3.55 10.69
N ILE A 359 15.68 2.44 10.26
CA ILE A 359 15.03 1.31 9.61
C ILE A 359 14.95 0.15 10.61
N THR A 360 13.85 -0.59 10.60
CA THR A 360 13.66 -1.80 11.42
C THR A 360 13.11 -2.93 10.57
N VAL A 361 13.60 -4.15 10.80
CA VAL A 361 13.03 -5.40 10.27
C VAL A 361 12.46 -6.21 11.44
N GLU A 362 11.22 -6.64 11.34
CA GLU A 362 10.51 -7.40 12.38
C GLU A 362 9.84 -8.65 11.81
N LEU A 363 9.91 -9.73 12.58
CA LEU A 363 9.16 -10.96 12.35
C LEU A 363 7.86 -10.91 13.15
N GLY A 364 6.73 -10.96 12.43
CA GLY A 364 5.37 -10.93 12.94
C GLY A 364 4.86 -12.24 13.56
N PRO A 365 3.56 -12.33 13.86
CA PRO A 365 2.95 -13.42 14.61
C PRO A 365 2.63 -14.63 13.72
N ILE A 366 3.66 -15.29 13.20
CA ILE A 366 3.52 -16.56 12.47
C ILE A 366 3.35 -17.74 13.45
N PRO A 367 2.84 -18.90 12.97
CA PRO A 367 2.76 -20.14 13.74
C PRO A 367 4.02 -20.48 14.54
N TYR A 368 3.83 -20.97 15.77
CA TYR A 368 4.92 -21.08 16.75
C TYR A 368 6.04 -22.03 16.34
N VAL A 369 5.72 -23.16 15.70
CA VAL A 369 6.71 -24.17 15.31
C VAL A 369 7.66 -23.59 14.27
N GLU A 370 7.10 -22.95 13.25
CA GLU A 370 7.76 -22.27 12.15
C GLU A 370 8.57 -21.09 12.67
N ARG A 371 7.99 -20.28 13.57
CA ARG A 371 8.69 -19.19 14.27
C ARG A 371 9.94 -19.67 15.00
N TYR A 372 9.81 -20.72 15.81
CA TYR A 372 10.91 -21.23 16.63
C TYR A 372 12.05 -21.76 15.75
N ARG A 373 11.70 -22.48 14.68
CA ARG A 373 12.65 -22.98 13.67
C ARG A 373 13.38 -21.82 13.00
N LEU A 374 12.64 -20.85 12.46
CA LEU A 374 13.19 -19.70 11.76
C LEU A 374 14.15 -18.89 12.62
N LEU A 375 13.74 -18.53 13.84
CA LEU A 375 14.61 -17.79 14.77
C LEU A 375 15.84 -18.60 15.17
N THR A 376 15.75 -19.92 15.22
CA THR A 376 16.91 -20.79 15.50
C THR A 376 17.88 -20.84 14.31
N GLU A 377 17.38 -20.92 13.08
CA GLU A 377 18.19 -20.85 11.86
C GLU A 377 18.84 -19.48 11.66
N LEU A 378 18.13 -18.41 12.00
CA LEU A 378 18.67 -17.05 12.01
C LEU A 378 19.78 -16.87 13.05
N GLU A 379 19.60 -17.43 14.26
CA GLU A 379 20.62 -17.38 15.31
C GLU A 379 21.89 -18.14 14.92
N LYS A 380 21.76 -19.30 14.27
CA LYS A 380 22.91 -20.06 13.72
C LYS A 380 23.70 -19.27 12.67
N ARG A 381 23.08 -18.28 12.03
CA ARG A 381 23.65 -17.39 11.01
C ARG A 381 24.04 -16.02 11.58
N ASP A 382 24.29 -15.96 12.89
CA ASP A 382 24.72 -14.76 13.61
C ASP A 382 23.72 -13.57 13.55
N VAL A 383 22.43 -13.83 13.35
CA VAL A 383 21.39 -12.79 13.46
C VAL A 383 21.04 -12.60 14.93
N SER A 384 21.31 -11.41 15.46
CA SER A 384 21.06 -11.07 16.86
C SER A 384 19.64 -10.55 17.08
N PHE A 385 18.89 -11.16 17.99
CA PHE A 385 17.58 -10.71 18.45
C PHE A 385 17.37 -11.02 19.94
N GLN A 386 16.28 -10.52 20.52
CA GLN A 386 15.95 -10.83 21.92
C GLN A 386 15.54 -12.30 22.06
N GLN A 387 16.19 -13.04 22.95
CA GLN A 387 15.93 -14.48 23.15
C GLN A 387 14.47 -14.81 23.51
N SER A 388 13.79 -13.89 24.19
CA SER A 388 12.35 -14.00 24.47
C SER A 388 11.52 -14.12 23.19
N GLY A 389 12.03 -13.74 22.02
CA GLY A 389 11.36 -13.88 20.72
C GLY A 389 11.02 -15.32 20.32
N LYS A 390 11.72 -16.31 20.88
CA LYS A 390 11.44 -17.75 20.68
C LYS A 390 10.36 -18.30 21.62
N GLU A 391 9.84 -17.50 22.55
CA GLU A 391 8.78 -17.94 23.47
C GLU A 391 7.44 -18.07 22.73
N GLU A 392 6.65 -19.08 23.13
CA GLU A 392 5.29 -19.28 22.64
C GLU A 392 4.40 -18.08 22.99
N GLY A 393 3.58 -17.63 22.03
CA GLY A 393 2.70 -16.48 22.19
C GLY A 393 3.34 -15.09 21.98
N LYS A 394 4.64 -15.02 21.60
CA LYS A 394 5.22 -13.74 21.15
C LYS A 394 4.60 -13.28 19.85
N ARG A 395 4.14 -12.03 19.87
CA ARG A 395 3.50 -11.41 18.71
C ARG A 395 4.50 -10.93 17.66
N TYR A 396 5.69 -10.51 18.09
CA TYR A 396 6.69 -9.97 17.18
C TYR A 396 8.10 -10.06 17.73
N THR A 397 9.10 -9.98 16.85
CA THR A 397 10.52 -9.90 17.24
C THR A 397 11.30 -9.08 16.23
N LYS A 398 11.93 -8.01 16.71
CA LYS A 398 12.84 -7.18 15.91
C LYS A 398 14.14 -7.95 15.71
N ILE A 399 14.50 -8.18 14.46
CA ILE A 399 15.69 -8.94 14.07
C ILE A 399 16.79 -8.04 13.50
N TYR A 400 16.45 -6.79 13.14
CA TYR A 400 17.44 -5.81 12.71
C TYR A 400 16.96 -4.38 12.95
N THR A 401 17.90 -3.50 13.31
CA THR A 401 17.70 -2.06 13.38
C THR A 401 18.97 -1.33 12.99
N ALA A 402 18.87 -0.34 12.12
CA ALA A 402 19.96 0.57 11.78
C ALA A 402 19.44 2.01 11.69
N TRP A 403 20.33 2.99 11.85
CA TRP A 403 19.95 4.39 11.78
C TRP A 403 21.05 5.22 11.13
N THR A 404 20.65 6.34 10.53
CA THR A 404 21.53 7.37 9.98
C THR A 404 21.05 8.74 10.45
N ASP A 405 21.98 9.69 10.57
CA ASP A 405 21.61 11.09 10.81
C ASP A 405 21.09 11.70 9.49
N VAL A 406 20.08 12.56 9.59
CA VAL A 406 19.53 13.37 8.49
C VAL A 406 19.86 14.82 8.81
N GLY A 407 20.54 15.54 7.92
CA GLY A 407 20.94 16.93 8.15
C GLY A 407 19.75 17.87 8.25
N GLU A 408 18.80 17.79 7.30
CA GLU A 408 17.62 18.63 7.21
C GLU A 408 16.35 17.78 7.02
N TRP A 409 15.63 17.52 8.12
CA TRP A 409 14.36 16.79 8.09
C TRP A 409 13.22 17.47 7.35
N ALA A 410 13.35 18.76 7.04
CA ALA A 410 12.38 19.46 6.22
C ALA A 410 12.57 19.16 4.73
N SER A 411 13.78 18.73 4.34
CA SER A 411 14.10 18.37 2.96
C SER A 411 13.65 16.95 2.66
N LYS A 412 12.61 16.81 1.82
CA LYS A 412 12.16 15.51 1.30
C LYS A 412 13.31 14.74 0.64
N GLN A 413 14.14 15.43 -0.13
CA GLN A 413 15.28 14.83 -0.85
C GLN A 413 16.33 14.27 0.11
N GLU A 414 16.61 14.94 1.22
CA GLU A 414 17.60 14.46 2.18
C GLU A 414 17.08 13.25 2.98
N VAL A 415 15.80 13.25 3.34
CA VAL A 415 15.14 12.08 3.96
C VAL A 415 15.12 10.90 2.99
N LEU A 416 14.75 11.12 1.72
CA LEU A 416 14.77 10.09 0.67
C LEU A 416 16.17 9.49 0.49
N LYS A 417 17.20 10.33 0.37
CA LYS A 417 18.59 9.88 0.31
C LYS A 417 18.98 9.04 1.53
N SER A 418 18.54 9.46 2.72
CA SER A 418 18.80 8.73 3.97
C SER A 418 18.07 7.38 4.02
N MET A 419 16.87 7.28 3.43
CA MET A 419 16.16 6.01 3.26
C MET A 419 16.97 5.05 2.40
N PHE A 420 17.48 5.51 1.25
CA PHE A 420 18.33 4.67 0.39
C PHE A 420 19.65 4.27 1.05
N VAL A 421 20.29 5.16 1.82
CA VAL A 421 21.48 4.81 2.60
C VAL A 421 21.21 3.64 3.55
N LEU A 422 20.06 3.63 4.21
CA LEU A 422 19.65 2.54 5.11
C LEU A 422 19.20 1.28 4.36
N TYR A 423 18.49 1.46 3.25
CA TYR A 423 17.92 0.37 2.46
C TYR A 423 18.97 -0.42 1.68
N ASP A 424 20.02 0.26 1.22
CA ASP A 424 21.13 -0.33 0.47
C ASP A 424 22.34 -0.66 1.37
N ALA A 425 22.15 -0.57 2.69
CA ALA A 425 23.17 -0.91 3.67
C ALA A 425 23.60 -2.38 3.52
N PRO A 426 24.91 -2.68 3.44
CA PRO A 426 25.42 -4.04 3.30
C PRO A 426 24.88 -5.01 4.35
N GLU A 427 24.74 -4.54 5.60
CA GLU A 427 24.27 -5.33 6.74
C GLU A 427 22.79 -5.71 6.62
N LEU A 428 21.98 -4.85 6.01
CA LEU A 428 20.57 -5.13 5.77
C LEU A 428 20.40 -6.14 4.62
N ASN A 429 21.20 -6.00 3.55
CA ASN A 429 21.21 -6.98 2.46
C ASN A 429 21.72 -8.35 2.92
N ASP A 430 22.74 -8.38 3.78
CA ASP A 430 23.21 -9.62 4.42
C ASP A 430 22.12 -10.28 5.28
N LEU A 431 21.34 -9.48 6.03
CA LEU A 431 20.18 -9.98 6.76
C LEU A 431 19.14 -10.60 5.82
N PHE A 432 18.79 -9.94 4.71
CA PHE A 432 17.80 -10.48 3.76
C PHE A 432 18.23 -11.83 3.21
N ARG A 433 19.52 -11.98 2.87
CA ARG A 433 20.10 -13.26 2.47
C ARG A 433 19.98 -14.32 3.58
N LYS A 434 20.36 -13.99 4.82
CA LYS A 434 20.27 -14.92 5.95
C LYS A 434 18.84 -15.35 6.26
N ILE A 435 17.85 -14.47 6.05
CA ILE A 435 16.43 -14.81 6.11
C ILE A 435 16.11 -15.84 5.04
N ALA A 436 16.44 -15.58 3.78
CA ALA A 436 16.18 -16.49 2.67
C ALA A 436 16.83 -17.87 2.89
N GLU A 437 18.11 -17.92 3.28
CA GLU A 437 18.82 -19.18 3.61
C GLU A 437 18.16 -19.95 4.76
N SER A 438 17.59 -19.24 5.73
CA SER A 438 16.92 -19.86 6.88
C SER A 438 15.59 -20.48 6.47
N VAL A 439 14.83 -19.81 5.59
CA VAL A 439 13.56 -20.32 5.06
C VAL A 439 13.81 -21.49 4.11
N GLU A 440 14.82 -21.42 3.24
CA GLU A 440 15.19 -22.52 2.33
C GLU A 440 15.58 -23.80 3.10
N VAL A 441 16.39 -23.68 4.16
CA VAL A 441 16.70 -24.84 5.02
C VAL A 441 15.45 -25.40 5.70
N MET A 442 14.47 -24.56 6.02
CA MET A 442 13.20 -25.05 6.57
C MET A 442 12.37 -25.81 5.53
N GLU A 443 12.38 -25.35 4.27
CA GLU A 443 11.75 -26.04 3.13
C GLU A 443 12.42 -27.39 2.88
N ASP A 444 13.74 -27.40 2.72
CA ASP A 444 14.56 -28.59 2.50
C ASP A 444 14.37 -29.59 3.66
N ALA A 445 14.29 -29.15 4.93
CA ALA A 445 14.06 -30.04 6.07
C ALA A 445 12.66 -30.68 6.11
N THR A 446 11.67 -30.10 5.40
CA THR A 446 10.35 -30.72 5.18
C THR A 446 10.38 -31.77 4.08
N GLU A 447 11.27 -31.63 3.09
CA GLU A 447 11.51 -32.62 2.03
C GLU A 447 12.48 -33.74 2.51
N GLU A 448 13.46 -33.43 3.35
CA GLU A 448 14.50 -34.31 3.90
C GLU A 448 14.04 -35.22 5.06
N VAL A 449 12.75 -35.26 5.41
CA VAL A 449 12.22 -36.40 6.21
C VAL A 449 12.38 -37.73 5.43
N GLU A 450 12.69 -37.67 4.13
CA GLU A 450 13.06 -38.83 3.32
C GLU A 450 14.56 -39.14 3.20
N GLU A 451 15.53 -38.25 3.49
CA GLU A 451 16.95 -38.62 3.35
C GLU A 451 17.91 -37.72 4.14
N VAL A 452 18.78 -38.33 4.95
CA VAL A 452 19.55 -37.69 6.02
C VAL A 452 21.04 -37.55 5.67
N THR A 453 21.67 -36.47 6.21
CA THR A 453 23.06 -36.24 6.68
C THR A 453 24.13 -35.45 5.87
N GLU A 454 24.21 -34.15 6.19
CA GLU A 454 25.35 -33.27 6.61
C GLU A 454 26.76 -33.30 5.96
N SER A 455 27.29 -32.10 5.59
CA SER A 455 28.49 -31.48 6.23
C SER A 455 29.08 -30.20 5.54
N LYS A 456 28.95 -29.06 6.24
CA LYS A 456 29.91 -27.94 6.55
C LYS A 456 30.34 -26.83 5.55
N LEU A 457 30.22 -25.60 6.10
CA LEU A 457 30.63 -24.24 5.70
C LEU A 457 32.16 -23.95 5.70
N GLU A 458 32.61 -22.96 4.90
CA GLU A 458 33.10 -21.63 5.38
C GLU A 458 33.74 -20.70 4.29
N LYS A 459 33.37 -19.39 4.32
CA LYS A 459 34.19 -18.13 4.22
C LYS A 459 34.16 -17.16 3.00
N VAL A 460 33.61 -15.95 3.26
CA VAL A 460 34.17 -14.56 3.13
C VAL A 460 33.65 -13.57 2.04
N LEU A 461 32.88 -12.58 2.53
CA LEU A 461 32.80 -11.12 2.28
C LEU A 461 33.28 -10.45 0.96
N ASN A 462 32.38 -9.63 0.38
CA ASN A 462 32.42 -8.16 0.13
C ASN A 462 32.06 -7.71 -1.31
N LYS A 463 30.90 -7.06 -1.48
CA LYS A 463 30.68 -5.67 -1.97
C LYS A 463 29.18 -5.38 -2.17
N SER A 464 28.72 -4.23 -1.65
CA SER A 464 27.33 -3.76 -1.78
C SER A 464 27.08 -3.08 -3.12
N THR A 465 26.42 -3.87 -3.96
CA THR A 465 25.43 -3.63 -5.03
C THR A 465 25.10 -5.07 -5.40
N VAL A 466 23.84 -5.51 -5.41
CA VAL A 466 23.51 -6.90 -5.82
C VAL A 466 24.29 -7.20 -7.11
N PRO A 467 25.36 -8.01 -7.06
CA PRO A 467 26.32 -8.05 -8.15
C PRO A 467 25.62 -8.73 -9.32
N PRO A 468 25.68 -8.15 -10.53
CA PRO A 468 24.96 -8.70 -11.67
C PRO A 468 25.32 -10.17 -11.86
N ILE A 469 24.38 -10.96 -12.37
CA ILE A 469 24.63 -12.37 -12.67
C ILE A 469 25.91 -12.46 -13.53
N PRO A 470 26.98 -13.13 -13.06
CA PRO A 470 28.26 -13.12 -13.75
C PRO A 470 28.10 -13.67 -15.17
N LYS A 471 28.57 -12.91 -16.17
CA LYS A 471 28.53 -13.36 -17.57
C LYS A 471 29.24 -14.70 -17.74
N GLU A 472 30.37 -14.87 -17.08
CA GLU A 472 31.15 -16.10 -17.09
C GLU A 472 30.36 -17.30 -16.55
N ALA A 473 29.56 -17.12 -15.49
CA ALA A 473 28.71 -18.18 -14.96
C ALA A 473 27.67 -18.64 -15.99
N PHE A 474 27.01 -17.68 -16.64
CA PHE A 474 26.04 -17.97 -17.69
C PHE A 474 26.70 -18.63 -18.92
N ASP A 475 27.91 -18.20 -19.29
CA ASP A 475 28.69 -18.81 -20.37
C ASP A 475 29.08 -20.27 -20.05
N LEU A 476 29.51 -20.55 -18.81
CA LEU A 476 29.80 -21.90 -18.32
C LEU A 476 28.55 -22.79 -18.35
N PHE A 477 27.42 -22.28 -17.86
CA PHE A 477 26.13 -22.97 -17.94
C PHE A 477 25.76 -23.31 -19.39
N CYS A 478 25.79 -22.34 -20.29
CA CYS A 478 25.46 -22.57 -21.71
C CYS A 478 26.40 -23.57 -22.38
N ALA A 479 27.70 -23.50 -22.10
CA ALA A 479 28.68 -24.45 -22.65
C ALA A 479 28.41 -25.88 -22.19
N LYS A 480 28.07 -26.06 -20.91
CA LYS A 480 27.74 -27.37 -20.31
C LYS A 480 26.46 -27.98 -20.89
N HIS A 481 25.48 -27.15 -21.24
CA HIS A 481 24.20 -27.58 -21.82
C HIS A 481 24.15 -27.47 -23.35
N HIS A 482 25.29 -27.18 -24.00
CA HIS A 482 25.41 -27.07 -25.45
C HIS A 482 24.44 -26.05 -26.10
N ILE A 483 24.17 -24.94 -25.41
CA ILE A 483 23.30 -23.86 -25.91
C ILE A 483 24.10 -22.98 -26.88
N ALA A 484 23.61 -22.82 -28.11
CA ALA A 484 24.32 -22.06 -29.13
C ALA A 484 24.30 -20.54 -28.86
N GLU A 485 25.24 -19.80 -29.44
CA GLU A 485 25.30 -18.33 -29.28
C GLU A 485 24.06 -17.61 -29.82
N ALA A 486 23.43 -18.14 -30.86
CA ALA A 486 22.17 -17.62 -31.40
C ALA A 486 20.94 -17.94 -30.53
N GLU A 487 21.07 -18.86 -29.57
CA GLU A 487 19.99 -19.37 -28.71
C GLU A 487 20.09 -18.80 -27.29
N ARG A 488 20.95 -17.81 -27.07
CA ARG A 488 21.14 -17.18 -25.75
C ARG A 488 21.36 -15.69 -25.88
N ASN A 489 20.94 -14.97 -24.85
CA ASN A 489 21.24 -13.55 -24.69
C ASN A 489 21.63 -13.29 -23.24
N TYR A 490 22.79 -12.67 -23.08
CA TYR A 490 23.22 -12.21 -21.77
C TYR A 490 22.67 -10.80 -21.51
N HIS A 491 21.75 -10.71 -20.56
CA HIS A 491 21.41 -9.47 -19.87
C HIS A 491 21.91 -9.59 -18.43
N TRP A 492 22.53 -8.54 -17.89
CA TRP A 492 23.18 -8.56 -16.58
C TRP A 492 22.23 -8.92 -15.42
N ARG A 493 20.92 -8.67 -15.58
CA ARG A 493 19.87 -9.04 -14.62
C ARG A 493 19.08 -10.27 -15.04
N ASN A 494 18.91 -10.49 -16.35
CA ASN A 494 17.97 -11.48 -16.89
C ASN A 494 18.60 -12.29 -18.05
N PRO A 495 19.71 -13.02 -17.81
CA PRO A 495 20.29 -13.82 -18.86
C PRO A 495 19.29 -14.91 -19.24
N SER A 496 19.12 -15.10 -20.55
CA SER A 496 18.01 -15.85 -21.12
C SER A 496 18.47 -16.73 -22.26
N PHE A 497 17.77 -17.84 -22.46
CA PHE A 497 18.12 -18.83 -23.45
C PHE A 497 16.91 -19.62 -23.92
N VAL A 498 17.08 -20.27 -25.07
CA VAL A 498 16.13 -21.25 -25.59
C VAL A 498 16.81 -22.60 -25.76
N VAL A 499 15.99 -23.62 -25.92
CA VAL A 499 16.42 -25.00 -26.13
C VAL A 499 15.77 -25.53 -27.42
N PRO A 500 16.30 -26.59 -28.04
CA PRO A 500 15.83 -27.05 -29.36
C PRO A 500 14.33 -27.37 -29.44
N ALA A 501 13.70 -27.76 -28.33
CA ALA A 501 12.26 -27.98 -28.27
C ALA A 501 11.45 -26.70 -28.54
N PHE A 502 11.95 -25.52 -28.15
CA PHE A 502 11.22 -24.26 -28.26
C PHE A 502 11.17 -23.78 -29.70
N THR A 503 12.28 -23.91 -30.44
CA THR A 503 12.32 -23.62 -31.88
C THR A 503 11.34 -24.50 -32.67
N ARG A 504 11.19 -25.78 -32.30
CA ARG A 504 10.18 -26.66 -32.92
C ARG A 504 8.74 -26.25 -32.58
N ILE A 505 8.50 -25.76 -31.36
CA ILE A 505 7.20 -25.19 -30.99
C ILE A 505 6.92 -23.93 -31.83
N GLU A 506 7.92 -23.08 -32.07
CA GLU A 506 7.78 -21.89 -32.91
C GLU A 506 7.50 -22.24 -34.37
N GLU A 507 8.13 -23.27 -34.92
CA GLU A 507 7.84 -23.78 -36.26
C GLU A 507 6.39 -24.26 -36.39
N ARG A 508 5.79 -24.76 -35.31
CA ARG A 508 4.43 -25.33 -35.29
C ARG A 508 3.34 -24.29 -34.99
N TYR A 509 3.57 -23.41 -34.03
CA TYR A 509 2.57 -22.48 -33.48
C TYR A 509 2.86 -21.01 -33.82
N GLY A 510 3.97 -20.73 -34.50
CA GLY A 510 4.39 -19.40 -34.90
C GLY A 510 5.11 -18.62 -33.81
N MET A 511 5.51 -17.40 -34.19
CA MET A 511 6.20 -16.44 -33.32
C MET A 511 5.24 -15.64 -32.44
N SER A 512 5.80 -14.89 -31.50
CA SER A 512 5.06 -13.96 -30.66
C SER A 512 4.32 -12.90 -31.48
N ARG A 513 3.18 -12.44 -30.97
CA ARG A 513 2.29 -11.46 -31.63
C ARG A 513 2.86 -10.04 -31.66
N PHE A 514 3.83 -9.75 -30.80
CA PHE A 514 4.58 -8.51 -30.71
C PHE A 514 6.01 -8.81 -30.22
N ASP A 515 6.90 -7.83 -30.29
CA ASP A 515 8.28 -7.97 -29.82
C ASP A 515 8.30 -8.40 -28.35
N TRP A 516 8.82 -9.60 -28.11
CA TRP A 516 8.81 -10.26 -26.81
C TRP A 516 10.18 -10.85 -26.54
N TRP A 517 10.86 -10.24 -25.56
CA TRP A 517 12.29 -10.45 -25.32
C TRP A 517 13.12 -10.24 -26.60
N TRP A 518 14.31 -10.83 -26.66
CA TRP A 518 15.19 -10.77 -27.83
C TRP A 518 14.88 -11.87 -28.87
N HIS A 519 14.10 -12.88 -28.48
CA HIS A 519 13.89 -14.10 -29.28
C HIS A 519 12.61 -14.06 -30.12
N ASN A 520 11.57 -13.30 -29.70
CA ASN A 520 10.24 -13.27 -30.34
C ASN A 520 9.58 -14.67 -30.51
N GLY A 521 10.07 -15.65 -29.77
CA GLY A 521 9.63 -17.03 -29.82
C GLY A 521 8.40 -17.33 -28.98
N ALA A 522 8.03 -18.59 -28.91
CA ALA A 522 6.88 -19.05 -28.13
C ALA A 522 7.24 -19.19 -26.64
N LEU A 523 8.44 -19.68 -26.35
CA LEU A 523 8.89 -20.06 -25.02
C LEU A 523 10.29 -19.50 -24.76
N LEU A 524 10.56 -19.13 -23.51
CA LEU A 524 11.86 -18.60 -23.12
C LEU A 524 12.22 -19.04 -21.70
N PHE A 525 13.49 -19.41 -21.50
CA PHE A 525 14.08 -19.46 -20.17
C PHE A 525 14.80 -18.17 -19.84
N TRP A 526 14.69 -17.75 -18.59
CA TRP A 526 15.53 -16.68 -18.07
C TRP A 526 15.80 -16.88 -16.59
N PHE A 527 16.98 -16.44 -16.15
CA PHE A 527 17.34 -16.36 -14.75
C PHE A 527 17.04 -14.96 -14.22
N ASP A 528 16.66 -14.86 -12.95
CA ASP A 528 16.52 -13.60 -12.22
C ASP A 528 17.36 -13.66 -10.94
N GLN A 529 17.86 -12.52 -10.51
CA GLN A 529 18.53 -12.37 -9.23
C GLN A 529 17.63 -11.56 -8.30
N LEU A 530 17.09 -12.24 -7.29
CA LEU A 530 16.25 -11.63 -6.28
C LEU A 530 17.10 -10.80 -5.31
N ARG A 531 16.50 -9.80 -4.67
CA ARG A 531 17.20 -8.87 -3.77
C ARG A 531 17.73 -9.56 -2.52
N ASP A 532 17.05 -10.61 -2.09
CA ASP A 532 17.48 -11.47 -0.97
C ASP A 532 18.61 -12.45 -1.35
N GLY A 533 19.19 -12.32 -2.55
CA GLY A 533 20.35 -13.11 -2.97
C GLY A 533 20.00 -14.47 -3.58
N ARG A 534 18.70 -14.78 -3.76
CA ARG A 534 18.25 -15.98 -4.46
C ARG A 534 18.36 -15.84 -5.99
N LEU A 535 18.83 -16.90 -6.64
CA LEU A 535 18.77 -17.09 -8.10
C LEU A 535 17.46 -17.81 -8.44
N LYS A 536 16.68 -17.26 -9.35
CA LYS A 536 15.41 -17.82 -9.81
C LYS A 536 15.50 -18.20 -11.28
N LEU A 537 15.19 -19.44 -11.63
CA LEU A 537 14.97 -19.86 -13.03
C LEU A 537 13.49 -19.78 -13.36
N ILE A 538 13.15 -19.20 -14.51
CA ILE A 538 11.77 -19.07 -14.99
C ILE A 538 11.65 -19.65 -16.39
N LEU A 539 10.61 -20.44 -16.61
CA LEU A 539 10.10 -20.82 -17.93
C LEU A 539 8.81 -20.06 -18.21
N GLU A 540 8.80 -19.31 -19.31
CA GLU A 540 7.66 -18.47 -19.68
C GLU A 540 7.15 -18.79 -21.08
N LEU A 541 5.82 -18.88 -21.22
CA LEU A 541 5.08 -18.93 -22.48
C LEU A 541 4.67 -17.52 -22.88
N GLY A 542 5.19 -17.06 -24.01
CA GLY A 542 5.00 -15.72 -24.53
C GLY A 542 3.64 -15.46 -25.17
N PRO A 543 3.47 -14.24 -25.71
CA PRO A 543 2.22 -13.77 -26.29
C PRO A 543 2.06 -14.32 -27.70
N LEU A 544 1.83 -15.63 -27.82
CA LEU A 544 1.45 -16.28 -29.08
C LEU A 544 0.14 -15.71 -29.65
N GLN A 545 -0.08 -15.96 -30.94
CA GLN A 545 -1.37 -15.68 -31.57
C GLN A 545 -2.49 -16.42 -30.82
N GLY A 546 -3.66 -15.78 -30.71
CA GLY A 546 -4.70 -16.22 -29.79
C GLY A 546 -5.18 -17.66 -30.00
N GLU A 547 -5.21 -18.15 -31.24
CA GLU A 547 -5.63 -19.52 -31.55
C GLU A 547 -4.52 -20.53 -31.26
N ASP A 548 -3.29 -20.22 -31.69
CA ASP A 548 -2.11 -21.06 -31.47
C ASP A 548 -1.75 -21.17 -29.98
N ARG A 549 -1.92 -20.10 -29.21
CA ARG A 549 -1.76 -20.09 -27.76
C ARG A 549 -2.69 -21.08 -27.08
N VAL A 550 -3.97 -21.02 -27.42
CA VAL A 550 -4.99 -21.91 -26.82
C VAL A 550 -4.75 -23.35 -27.26
N ALA A 551 -4.31 -23.58 -28.50
CA ALA A 551 -3.95 -24.90 -29.00
C ALA A 551 -2.76 -25.50 -28.24
N LEU A 552 -1.66 -24.75 -28.10
CA LEU A 552 -0.47 -25.18 -27.34
C LEU A 552 -0.79 -25.46 -25.87
N ILE A 553 -1.54 -24.57 -25.20
CA ILE A 553 -1.97 -24.79 -23.81
C ILE A 553 -2.80 -26.06 -23.71
N ARG A 554 -3.75 -26.29 -24.62
CA ARG A 554 -4.59 -27.49 -24.61
C ARG A 554 -3.78 -28.77 -24.74
N GLU A 555 -2.76 -28.79 -25.60
CA GLU A 555 -1.88 -29.95 -25.75
C GLU A 555 -1.04 -30.21 -24.50
N LEU A 556 -0.52 -29.15 -23.87
CA LEU A 556 0.18 -29.27 -22.59
C LEU A 556 -0.75 -29.73 -21.45
N GLU A 557 -2.00 -29.27 -21.43
CA GLU A 557 -3.02 -29.75 -20.48
C GLU A 557 -3.35 -31.23 -20.66
N MET A 558 -3.39 -31.73 -21.91
CA MET A 558 -3.56 -33.17 -22.17
C MET A 558 -2.40 -34.02 -21.63
N LEU A 559 -1.21 -33.43 -21.48
CA LEU A 559 -0.04 -34.04 -20.84
C LEU A 559 0.04 -33.74 -19.33
N GLY A 560 -1.00 -33.15 -18.75
CA GLY A 560 -1.13 -32.92 -17.31
C GLY A 560 -0.45 -31.66 -16.79
N VAL A 561 -0.12 -30.68 -17.65
CA VAL A 561 0.34 -29.36 -17.20
C VAL A 561 -0.87 -28.52 -16.77
N THR A 562 -0.81 -27.88 -15.62
CA THR A 562 -1.91 -27.07 -15.09
C THR A 562 -1.77 -25.59 -15.45
N PHE A 563 -2.88 -24.94 -15.78
CA PHE A 563 -2.91 -23.52 -16.14
C PHE A 563 -4.01 -22.77 -15.38
N LYS A 564 -3.70 -21.54 -14.96
CA LYS A 564 -4.70 -20.61 -14.42
C LYS A 564 -5.67 -20.19 -15.54
N ALA A 565 -6.92 -19.84 -15.18
CA ALA A 565 -7.92 -19.41 -16.16
C ALA A 565 -7.46 -18.22 -17.01
N VAL A 566 -6.75 -17.26 -16.39
CA VAL A 566 -6.18 -16.09 -17.06
C VAL A 566 -5.13 -16.46 -18.13
N SER A 567 -4.41 -17.55 -17.96
CA SER A 567 -3.40 -18.02 -18.92
C SER A 567 -4.02 -18.46 -20.25
N LYS A 568 -5.29 -18.88 -20.23
CA LYS A 568 -6.05 -19.37 -21.39
C LYS A 568 -6.66 -18.24 -22.22
N LEU A 569 -6.56 -16.99 -21.77
CA LEU A 569 -7.04 -15.85 -22.54
C LEU A 569 -6.20 -15.69 -23.81
N ARG A 570 -6.88 -15.50 -24.95
CA ARG A 570 -6.25 -15.23 -26.25
C ARG A 570 -5.36 -13.98 -26.23
N THR A 571 -5.61 -13.06 -25.30
CA THR A 571 -4.93 -11.78 -25.15
C THR A 571 -3.81 -11.78 -24.10
N ALA A 572 -3.60 -12.88 -23.38
CA ALA A 572 -2.61 -12.96 -22.30
C ALA A 572 -1.20 -12.60 -22.84
N ALA A 573 -0.51 -11.71 -22.11
CA ALA A 573 0.81 -11.23 -22.51
C ALA A 573 1.90 -12.30 -22.31
N TYR A 574 1.77 -13.10 -21.26
CA TYR A 574 2.66 -14.23 -20.99
C TYR A 574 2.03 -15.18 -19.98
N THR A 575 2.66 -16.33 -19.74
CA THR A 575 2.33 -17.24 -18.64
C THR A 575 3.59 -17.96 -18.17
N ARG A 576 3.89 -17.86 -16.87
CA ARG A 576 4.96 -18.62 -16.24
C ARG A 576 4.51 -20.06 -16.10
N LEU A 577 5.24 -20.98 -16.71
CA LEU A 577 4.96 -22.43 -16.68
C LEU A 577 5.69 -23.11 -15.52
N TYR A 578 6.87 -22.59 -15.18
CA TYR A 578 7.68 -23.11 -14.10
C TYR A 578 8.54 -22.00 -13.52
N SER A 579 8.76 -22.05 -12.21
CA SER A 579 9.83 -21.31 -11.56
C SER A 579 10.43 -22.15 -10.45
N ASN A 580 11.74 -22.05 -10.27
CA ASN A 580 12.45 -22.60 -9.13
C ASN A 580 13.50 -21.61 -8.65
N ILE A 581 13.81 -21.65 -7.36
CA ILE A 581 14.61 -20.64 -6.68
C ILE A 581 15.67 -21.36 -5.86
N LYS A 582 16.87 -20.76 -5.78
CA LYS A 582 17.96 -21.25 -4.93
C LYS A 582 18.80 -20.10 -4.42
N VAL A 583 19.14 -20.07 -3.12
CA VAL A 583 20.10 -19.11 -2.58
C VAL A 583 21.50 -19.36 -3.16
N ILE A 584 22.17 -18.27 -3.56
CA ILE A 584 23.58 -18.31 -3.97
C ILE A 584 24.47 -17.81 -2.83
N GLU A 585 25.46 -18.61 -2.45
CA GLU A 585 26.37 -18.28 -1.35
C GLU A 585 27.36 -17.17 -1.74
N ASP A 586 28.02 -17.31 -2.89
CA ASP A 586 28.96 -16.33 -3.45
C ASP A 586 28.69 -16.03 -4.93
N TRP A 587 28.10 -14.88 -5.19
CA TRP A 587 27.86 -14.38 -6.54
C TRP A 587 29.14 -13.98 -7.30
N GLN A 588 30.30 -13.88 -6.64
CA GLN A 588 31.59 -13.63 -7.31
C GLN A 588 32.24 -14.94 -7.80
N ASP A 589 31.83 -16.09 -7.27
CA ASP A 589 32.24 -17.40 -7.76
C ASP A 589 31.38 -17.80 -8.96
N ALA A 590 31.86 -17.48 -10.16
CA ALA A 590 31.18 -17.80 -11.40
C ALA A 590 30.95 -19.32 -11.58
N GLN A 591 31.79 -20.16 -10.98
CA GLN A 591 31.65 -21.61 -11.08
C GLN A 591 30.52 -22.10 -10.17
N GLN A 592 30.44 -21.63 -8.93
CA GLN A 592 29.33 -21.93 -8.02
C GLN A 592 28.00 -21.52 -8.64
N VAL A 593 27.91 -20.28 -9.15
CA VAL A 593 26.68 -19.79 -9.78
C VAL A 593 26.27 -20.66 -10.98
N ALA A 594 27.22 -21.08 -11.82
CA ALA A 594 26.94 -21.96 -12.96
C ALA A 594 26.47 -23.37 -12.55
N GLU A 595 26.98 -23.87 -11.42
CA GLU A 595 26.55 -25.14 -10.83
C GLU A 595 25.11 -25.06 -10.31
N GLU A 596 24.75 -23.99 -9.60
CA GLU A 596 23.37 -23.75 -9.14
C GLU A 596 22.40 -23.50 -10.31
N MET A 597 22.82 -22.76 -11.35
CA MET A 597 22.07 -22.65 -12.61
C MET A 597 21.79 -24.03 -13.22
N THR A 598 22.79 -24.92 -13.21
CA THR A 598 22.62 -26.29 -13.69
C THR A 598 21.63 -27.06 -12.83
N LYS A 599 21.73 -26.98 -11.49
CA LYS A 599 20.81 -27.68 -10.57
C LYS A 599 19.37 -27.23 -10.77
N LEU A 600 19.13 -25.91 -10.84
CA LEU A 600 17.82 -25.34 -11.14
C LEU A 600 17.28 -25.86 -12.49
N PHE A 601 18.12 -25.87 -13.52
CA PHE A 601 17.73 -26.37 -14.83
C PHE A 601 17.55 -27.90 -14.85
N GLN A 602 18.25 -28.68 -14.04
CA GLN A 602 18.14 -30.14 -14.00
C GLN A 602 17.09 -30.65 -13.01
N HIS A 603 16.40 -29.76 -12.29
CA HIS A 603 15.41 -30.13 -11.29
C HIS A 603 14.34 -31.08 -11.88
N PRO A 604 13.96 -32.19 -11.19
CA PRO A 604 13.10 -33.23 -11.77
C PRO A 604 11.76 -32.70 -12.30
N ARG A 605 11.06 -31.86 -11.52
CA ARG A 605 9.77 -31.25 -11.94
C ARG A 605 9.92 -30.41 -13.22
N HIS A 606 11.05 -29.72 -13.36
CA HIS A 606 11.35 -28.93 -14.55
C HIS A 606 11.62 -29.82 -15.76
N GLN A 607 12.46 -30.85 -15.59
CA GLN A 607 12.79 -31.79 -16.67
C GLN A 607 11.55 -32.57 -17.14
N GLU A 608 10.62 -32.90 -16.25
CA GLU A 608 9.33 -33.49 -16.62
C GLU A 608 8.48 -32.54 -17.50
N LEU A 609 8.39 -31.26 -17.13
CA LEU A 609 7.68 -30.27 -17.94
C LEU A 609 8.37 -30.08 -19.31
N LEU A 610 9.70 -30.01 -19.34
CA LEU A 610 10.44 -29.87 -20.58
C LEU A 610 10.24 -31.09 -21.49
N ALA A 611 10.19 -32.30 -20.94
CA ALA A 611 9.86 -33.52 -21.69
C ALA A 611 8.43 -33.49 -22.28
N LYS A 612 7.45 -32.92 -21.55
CA LYS A 612 6.09 -32.71 -22.07
C LYS A 612 6.08 -31.71 -23.22
N ILE A 613 6.81 -30.60 -23.10
CA ILE A 613 6.96 -29.61 -24.19
C ILE A 613 7.65 -30.26 -25.39
N GLU A 614 8.67 -31.07 -25.16
CA GLU A 614 9.37 -31.79 -26.22
C GLU A 614 8.44 -32.76 -26.96
N ALA A 615 7.59 -33.50 -26.23
CA ALA A 615 6.56 -34.36 -26.82
C ALA A 615 5.56 -33.57 -27.69
N VAL A 616 5.09 -32.40 -27.24
CA VAL A 616 4.24 -31.51 -28.04
C VAL A 616 4.99 -31.00 -29.28
N SER A 617 6.29 -30.69 -29.15
CA SER A 617 7.12 -30.21 -30.25
C SER A 617 7.38 -31.26 -31.34
N MET A 618 7.34 -32.54 -30.98
CA MET A 618 7.58 -33.67 -31.89
C MET A 618 6.29 -34.32 -32.43
N ALA A 619 5.13 -33.94 -31.90
CA ALA A 619 3.85 -34.42 -32.39
C ALA A 619 3.65 -33.94 -33.84
N SER A 620 3.55 -34.88 -34.78
CA SER A 620 3.23 -34.59 -36.18
C SER A 620 1.94 -33.76 -36.26
N SER A 621 1.92 -32.78 -37.16
CA SER A 621 0.72 -32.04 -37.56
C SER A 621 -0.24 -32.96 -38.35
N ASP A 622 -0.61 -34.11 -37.81
CA ASP A 622 -1.62 -34.99 -38.40
C ASP A 622 -3.00 -34.47 -38.00
N ILE A 623 -3.53 -33.57 -38.85
CA ILE A 623 -4.97 -33.43 -39.09
C ILE A 623 -5.35 -34.38 -40.23
#